data_AF-A0A8T0I676-F1
#
_entry.id   AF-A0A8T0I676-F1
#
_cell.length_a   1.000
_cell.length_b   1.000
_cell.length_c   1.000
_cell.angle_alpha   90.00
_cell.angle_beta   90.00
_cell.angle_gamma   90.00
#
_symmetry.space_group_name_H-M   'P 1'
#
loop_
_entity.id
_entity.type
_entity.pdbx_description
1 polymer ?
#
loop_
_entity_poly.entity_id
_entity_poly.type
_entity_poly.pdbx_seq_one_letter_code
_entity_poly.pdbx_strand_id
1 'polypeptide(L)'
;MSHQTFDLEWTQAMMDLVELMKIEFPQNIETWPTRLDQFKRIYVLYLQVYRKLEDALDQIVHPQKRRFARKALEACIGRILEVKGWMVLLHDNKEYFNYDDILASHDLPL
;
A
#
# COMPACT_ATOMS: atom_id res chain seq x y z
N MET A 1 28.71 4.53 -0.23
CA MET A 1 27.99 3.25 -0.37
C MET A 1 26.59 3.30 0.24
N SER A 2 26.35 3.93 1.39
CA SER A 2 25.00 4.07 2.01
C SER A 2 23.96 4.78 1.15
N HIS A 3 24.33 5.86 0.44
CA HIS A 3 23.38 6.65 -0.35
C HIS A 3 22.74 5.87 -1.51
N GLN A 4 23.47 4.91 -2.11
CA GLN A 4 22.93 4.09 -3.20
C GLN A 4 21.90 3.07 -2.68
N THR A 5 22.12 2.52 -1.49
CA THR A 5 21.18 1.60 -0.83
C THR A 5 19.85 2.31 -0.54
N PHE A 6 19.89 3.54 -0.03
CA PHE A 6 18.68 4.30 0.30
C PHE A 6 17.90 4.77 -0.93
N ASP A 7 18.60 5.18 -1.99
CA ASP A 7 17.95 5.48 -3.27
C ASP A 7 17.29 4.19 -3.85
N LEU A 8 17.87 3.01 -3.62
CA LEU A 8 17.30 1.73 -4.04
C LEU A 8 16.06 1.33 -3.21
N GLU A 9 16.10 1.50 -1.88
CA GLU A 9 14.95 1.27 -0.99
C GLU A 9 13.74 2.13 -1.40
N TRP A 10 13.97 3.43 -1.64
CA TRP A 10 12.94 4.33 -2.15
C TRP A 10 12.40 3.87 -3.51
N THR A 11 13.29 3.48 -4.42
CA THR A 11 12.90 3.02 -5.76
C THR A 11 12.05 1.77 -5.69
N GLN A 12 12.43 0.80 -4.85
CA GLN A 12 11.66 -0.43 -4.63
C GLN A 12 10.29 -0.13 -4.03
N ALA A 13 10.23 0.69 -2.97
CA ALA A 13 8.96 1.07 -2.34
C ALA A 13 7.99 1.75 -3.34
N MET A 14 8.51 2.57 -4.25
CA MET A 14 7.71 3.19 -5.31
C MET A 14 7.28 2.20 -6.40
N MET A 15 8.12 1.24 -6.78
CA MET A 15 7.75 0.17 -7.71
C MET A 15 6.62 -0.68 -7.14
N ASP A 16 6.75 -1.07 -5.87
CA ASP A 16 5.74 -1.82 -5.12
C ASP A 16 4.41 -1.07 -5.05
N LEU A 17 4.44 0.25 -4.80
CA LEU A 17 3.23 1.09 -4.83
C LEU A 17 2.58 1.08 -6.22
N VAL A 18 3.38 1.18 -7.28
CA VAL A 18 2.88 1.16 -8.66
C VAL A 18 2.31 -0.20 -9.05
N GLU A 19 2.92 -1.29 -8.59
CA GLU A 19 2.40 -2.64 -8.80
C GLU A 19 1.08 -2.85 -8.06
N LEU A 20 1.00 -2.40 -6.80
CA LEU A 20 -0.24 -2.43 -6.03
C LEU A 20 -1.37 -1.63 -6.70
N MET A 21 -1.07 -0.46 -7.27
CA MET A 21 -2.06 0.31 -8.04
C MET A 21 -2.59 -0.47 -9.25
N LYS A 22 -1.78 -1.31 -9.90
CA LYS A 22 -2.25 -2.17 -11.01
C LYS A 22 -3.15 -3.31 -10.52
N ILE A 23 -2.93 -3.80 -9.30
CA ILE A 23 -3.79 -4.80 -8.66
C ILE A 23 -5.14 -4.17 -8.30
N GLU A 24 -5.13 -2.97 -7.73
CA GLU A 24 -6.35 -2.28 -7.33
C GLU A 24 -7.14 -1.72 -8.53
N PHE A 25 -6.45 -1.17 -9.52
CA PHE A 25 -7.02 -0.59 -10.72
C PHE A 25 -6.52 -1.32 -11.97
N PRO A 26 -7.00 -2.54 -12.21
CA PRO A 26 -6.61 -3.27 -13.41
C PRO A 26 -7.12 -2.58 -14.67
N GLN A 27 -6.47 -2.84 -15.81
CA GLN A 27 -6.81 -2.22 -17.09
C GLN A 27 -8.23 -2.56 -17.54
N ASN A 28 -8.73 -3.77 -17.24
CA ASN A 28 -10.12 -4.14 -17.51
C ASN A 28 -11.01 -3.78 -16.31
N ILE A 29 -11.97 -2.90 -16.53
CA ILE A 29 -12.93 -2.43 -15.50
C ILE A 29 -13.73 -3.58 -14.88
N GLU A 30 -14.05 -4.62 -15.66
CA GLU A 30 -14.80 -5.79 -15.18
C GLU A 30 -14.03 -6.59 -14.11
N THR A 31 -12.70 -6.42 -14.06
CA THR A 31 -11.83 -7.10 -13.09
C THR A 31 -11.56 -6.27 -11.84
N TRP A 32 -12.22 -5.13 -11.69
CA TRP A 32 -12.02 -4.28 -10.51
C TRP A 32 -12.45 -5.00 -9.22
N PRO A 33 -11.74 -4.76 -8.10
CA PRO A 33 -12.12 -5.30 -6.81
C PRO A 33 -13.53 -4.85 -6.41
N THR A 34 -14.39 -5.81 -6.09
CA THR A 34 -15.78 -5.55 -5.66
C THR A 34 -16.11 -6.26 -4.37
N ARG A 35 -15.35 -7.29 -4.00
CA ARG A 35 -15.61 -8.12 -2.83
C ARG A 35 -14.74 -7.72 -1.64
N LEU A 36 -15.28 -7.92 -0.44
CA LEU A 36 -14.60 -7.58 0.81
C LEU A 36 -13.25 -8.29 0.96
N ASP A 37 -13.13 -9.56 0.57
CA ASP A 37 -11.87 -10.31 0.65
C ASP A 37 -10.76 -9.72 -0.23
N GLN A 38 -11.11 -9.22 -1.43
CA GLN A 38 -10.17 -8.52 -2.30
C GLN A 38 -9.69 -7.22 -1.66
N PHE A 39 -10.61 -6.42 -1.10
CA PHE A 39 -10.26 -5.17 -0.42
C PHE A 39 -9.45 -5.40 0.87
N LYS A 40 -9.74 -6.45 1.65
CA LYS A 40 -8.90 -6.83 2.80
C LYS A 40 -7.47 -7.13 2.37
N ARG A 41 -7.28 -7.82 1.25
CA ARG A 41 -5.95 -8.11 0.69
C ARG A 41 -5.26 -6.81 0.28
N ILE A 42 -5.92 -5.98 -0.52
CA ILE A 42 -5.38 -4.68 -0.97
C ILE A 42 -5.01 -3.79 0.22
N TYR A 43 -5.81 -3.77 1.28
CA TYR A 43 -5.53 -3.05 2.51
C TYR A 43 -4.21 -3.48 3.15
N VAL A 44 -4.00 -4.79 3.32
CA VAL A 44 -2.76 -5.33 3.88
C VAL A 44 -1.56 -4.99 2.99
N LEU A 45 -1.72 -5.09 1.67
CA LEU A 45 -0.66 -4.72 0.72
C LEU A 45 -0.29 -3.24 0.84
N TYR A 46 -1.28 -2.34 0.96
CA TYR A 46 -1.00 -0.93 1.20
C TYR A 46 -0.25 -0.69 2.52
N LEU A 47 -0.56 -1.43 3.59
CA LEU A 47 0.19 -1.35 4.85
C LEU A 47 1.65 -1.80 4.69
N GLN A 48 1.92 -2.80 3.86
CA GLN A 48 3.29 -3.25 3.55
C GLN A 48 4.06 -2.19 2.77
N VAL A 49 3.47 -1.62 1.72
CA VAL A 49 4.07 -0.50 0.96
C VAL A 49 4.28 0.73 1.84
N TYR A 50 3.31 1.07 2.70
CA TYR A 50 3.42 2.17 3.65
C TYR A 50 4.69 2.05 4.50
N ARG A 51 4.95 0.86 5.06
CA ARG A 51 6.17 0.62 5.86
C ARG A 51 7.44 0.81 5.04
N LYS A 52 7.50 0.26 3.83
CA LYS A 52 8.66 0.43 2.94
C LYS A 52 8.90 1.92 2.57
N LEU A 53 7.82 2.68 2.35
CA LEU A 53 7.91 4.12 2.08
C LEU A 53 8.34 4.93 3.31
N GLU A 54 7.89 4.55 4.51
CA GLU A 54 8.28 5.15 5.79
C GLU A 54 9.77 4.92 6.06
N ASP A 55 10.23 3.66 5.94
CA ASP A 55 11.64 3.29 6.08
C ASP A 55 12.52 4.08 5.10
N ALA A 56 12.13 4.12 3.82
CA ALA A 56 12.85 4.87 2.80
C ALA A 56 12.84 6.38 3.09
N LEU A 57 11.72 6.94 3.56
CA LEU A 57 11.63 8.35 3.92
C LEU A 57 12.64 8.68 5.02
N ASP A 58 12.76 7.85 6.05
CA ASP A 58 13.68 8.09 7.17
C ASP A 58 15.15 8.09 6.76
N GLN A 59 15.51 7.35 5.71
CA GLN A 59 16.88 7.36 5.16
C GLN A 59 17.17 8.55 4.22
N ILE A 60 16.14 9.23 3.69
CA ILE A 60 16.33 10.39 2.80
C ILE A 60 16.62 11.65 3.62
N VAL A 61 17.90 12.04 3.62
CA VAL A 61 18.40 13.28 4.26
C VAL A 61 18.28 14.52 3.38
N HIS A 62 18.29 14.38 2.05
CA HIS A 62 18.25 15.54 1.15
C HIS A 62 16.85 16.20 1.17
N PRO A 63 16.72 17.48 1.58
CA PRO A 63 15.41 18.10 1.87
C PRO A 63 14.41 18.06 0.72
N GLN A 64 14.87 18.34 -0.51
CA GLN A 64 14.01 18.34 -1.69
C GLN A 64 13.46 16.94 -1.98
N LYS A 65 14.30 15.90 -1.92
CA LYS A 65 13.89 14.50 -2.13
C LYS A 65 12.92 14.06 -1.02
N ARG A 66 13.25 14.40 0.24
CA ARG A 66 12.42 14.08 1.41
C ARG A 66 11.00 14.63 1.29
N ARG A 67 10.84 15.84 0.73
CA ARG A 67 9.53 16.45 0.47
C ARG A 67 8.70 15.65 -0.52
N PHE A 68 9.31 15.12 -1.57
CA PHE A 68 8.59 14.27 -2.54
C PHE A 68 8.23 12.91 -1.94
N ALA A 69 9.15 12.29 -1.21
CA ALA A 69 8.90 11.02 -0.53
C ALA A 69 7.75 11.12 0.48
N ARG A 70 7.72 12.21 1.26
CA ARG A 70 6.62 12.50 2.19
C ARG A 70 5.26 12.58 1.49
N LYS A 71 5.19 13.19 0.31
CA LYS A 71 3.92 13.27 -0.45
C LYS A 71 3.44 11.89 -0.89
N ALA A 72 4.35 10.99 -1.29
CA ALA A 72 3.97 9.62 -1.65
C ALA A 72 3.46 8.85 -0.43
N LEU A 73 4.12 9.01 0.72
CA LEU A 73 3.68 8.42 1.98
C LEU A 73 2.29 8.94 2.39
N GLU A 74 2.07 10.25 2.35
CA GLU A 74 0.76 10.88 2.64
C GLU A 74 -0.34 10.38 1.69
N ALA A 75 -0.04 10.24 0.39
CA ALA A 75 -0.98 9.68 -0.58
C ALA A 75 -1.29 8.21 -0.29
N CYS A 76 -0.29 7.41 0.10
CA CYS A 76 -0.46 6.02 0.51
C CYS A 76 -1.36 5.91 1.75
N ILE A 77 -1.14 6.74 2.77
CA ILE A 77 -2.00 6.83 3.97
C ILE A 77 -3.45 7.19 3.57
N GLY A 78 -3.63 8.19 2.71
CA GLY A 78 -4.94 8.56 2.20
C GLY A 78 -5.66 7.38 1.56
N ARG A 79 -4.95 6.62 0.71
CA ARG A 79 -5.52 5.44 0.06
C ARG A 79 -5.86 4.32 1.04
N ILE A 80 -5.05 4.09 2.07
CA ILE A 80 -5.34 3.13 3.15
C ILE A 80 -6.68 3.47 3.82
N LEU A 81 -6.94 4.74 4.10
CA LEU A 81 -8.19 5.19 4.72
C LEU A 81 -9.39 5.00 3.79
N GLU A 82 -9.24 5.32 2.50
CA GLU A 82 -10.29 5.10 1.50
C GLU A 82 -10.61 3.61 1.36
N VAL A 83 -9.60 2.75 1.23
CA VAL A 83 -9.75 1.29 1.16
C VAL A 83 -10.45 0.76 2.41
N LYS A 84 -10.06 1.23 3.60
CA LYS A 84 -10.73 0.88 4.85
C LYS A 84 -12.21 1.31 4.84
N GLY A 85 -12.51 2.49 4.31
CA GLY A 85 -13.88 2.98 4.12
C GLY A 85 -14.71 2.03 3.24
N TRP A 86 -14.16 1.60 2.11
CA TRP A 86 -14.80 0.60 1.23
C TRP A 86 -15.04 -0.73 1.96
N MET A 87 -14.07 -1.20 2.75
CA MET A 87 -14.22 -2.42 3.53
C MET A 87 -15.36 -2.34 4.55
N VAL A 88 -15.48 -1.20 5.25
CA VAL A 88 -16.56 -0.97 6.23
C VAL A 88 -17.92 -0.95 5.52
N LEU A 89 -18.01 -0.28 4.37
CA LEU A 89 -19.23 -0.25 3.57
C LEU A 89 -19.65 -1.64 3.09
N LEU A 90 -18.70 -2.44 2.59
CA LEU A 90 -18.94 -3.82 2.12
C LEU A 90 -19.23 -4.81 3.26
N HIS A 91 -19.00 -4.42 4.51
CA HIS A 91 -19.17 -5.26 5.70
C HIS A 91 -20.28 -4.72 6.62
N ASP A 92 -21.36 -4.20 6.03
CA ASP A 92 -22.54 -3.71 6.74
C ASP A 92 -22.22 -2.70 7.86
N ASN A 93 -21.28 -1.78 7.60
CA ASN A 93 -20.79 -0.77 8.53
C ASN A 93 -20.09 -1.30 9.80
N LYS A 94 -19.58 -2.54 9.76
CA LYS A 94 -18.77 -3.11 10.87
C LYS A 94 -17.29 -2.80 10.65
N GLU A 95 -16.63 -2.28 11.68
CA GLU A 95 -15.23 -1.85 11.63
C GLU A 95 -14.20 -2.96 11.87
N TYR A 96 -14.64 -4.07 12.47
CA TYR A 96 -13.80 -5.21 12.79
C TYR A 96 -13.69 -6.17 11.59
N PHE A 97 -12.47 -6.59 11.29
CA PHE A 97 -12.17 -7.54 10.21
C PHE A 97 -11.18 -8.60 10.72
N ASN A 98 -11.50 -9.86 10.50
CA ASN A 98 -10.53 -10.95 10.63
C ASN A 98 -9.63 -10.98 9.37
N TYR A 99 -8.32 -11.09 9.59
CA TYR A 99 -7.28 -11.17 8.55
C TYR A 99 -6.50 -12.50 8.58
N ASP A 100 -6.87 -13.44 9.45
CA ASP A 100 -6.14 -14.70 9.65
C ASP A 100 -6.02 -15.48 8.34
N ASP A 101 -7.12 -15.57 7.57
CA ASP A 101 -7.13 -16.25 6.27
C ASP A 101 -6.13 -15.65 5.26
N ILE A 102 -5.97 -14.33 5.30
CA ILE A 102 -5.13 -13.58 4.36
C ILE A 102 -3.66 -13.64 4.78
N LEU A 103 -3.39 -13.60 6.09
CA LEU A 103 -2.03 -13.68 6.62
C LEU A 103 -1.51 -15.13 6.58
N ALA A 104 -2.38 -16.12 6.76
CA ALA A 104 -2.02 -17.53 6.74
C ALA A 104 -1.77 -18.08 5.33
N SER A 105 -2.41 -17.52 4.30
CA SER A 105 -2.23 -18.00 2.92
C SER A 105 -0.82 -17.79 2.38
N HIS A 106 -0.01 -16.91 2.98
CA HIS A 106 1.31 -16.46 2.48
C HIS A 106 1.29 -15.92 1.04
N ASP A 107 0.12 -15.78 0.42
CA ASP A 107 -0.11 -15.27 -0.95
C ASP A 107 -0.34 -13.75 -0.96
N LEU A 108 0.40 -13.05 -0.09
CA LEU A 108 0.51 -11.60 -0.06
C LEU A 108 1.77 -11.19 -0.82
N PRO A 109 1.68 -10.96 -2.14
CA PRO A 109 2.81 -10.43 -2.89
C PRO A 109 3.01 -9.00 -2.43
N LEU A 110 4.18 -8.70 -1.86
CA LEU A 110 4.85 -7.38 -1.85
C LEU A 110 6.21 -7.47 -1.14
#